data_AF-A0A8I3WHZ3-F1
#
_entry.id   AF-A0A8I3WHZ3-F1
#
_cell.length_a   1.000
_cell.length_b   1.000
_cell.length_c   1.000
_cell.angle_alpha   90.00
_cell.angle_beta   90.00
_cell.angle_gamma   90.00
#
_symmetry.space_group_name_H-M   'P 1'
#
loop_
_entity.id
_entity.type
_entity.pdbx_description
1 polymer ?
#
loop_
_entity_poly.entity_id
_entity_poly.type
_entity_poly.pdbx_seq_one_letter_code
_entity_poly.pdbx_strand_id
1 'polypeptide(L)'
;MEQKINLSLVRMPFWGCPSLSAKLVLLRRGSVTSPTWNSEVILPVPAFNVISGGSHTGNKLAMQEFMILPVGAANFRKAMRIGAGVYHNLKDIIKEKYGKDASNVGDEGGFAPNILENKEGLELLKTATGKAGYTDKVVIGMDVAASEFYRSGKYDLDFKCPDDPSRYISPDQLADLYKSFIKDYPVVSIEDPFDQDDWGTWQKFTASAGIQVVEIAVS
;
A
#
# COMPACT_ATOMS: atom_id res chain seq x y z
N MET A 1 2.21 26.46 2.88
CA MET A 1 2.98 25.78 3.94
C MET A 1 2.59 24.31 3.85
N GLU A 2 3.40 23.51 3.16
CA GLU A 2 3.11 22.09 2.90
C GLU A 2 3.04 21.31 4.21
N GLN A 3 1.95 20.56 4.36
CA GLN A 3 1.67 19.75 5.53
C GLN A 3 2.56 18.50 5.48
N LYS A 4 3.59 18.44 6.33
CA LYS A 4 4.39 17.21 6.50
C LYS A 4 3.63 16.25 7.40
N ILE A 5 3.06 15.20 6.82
CA ILE A 5 2.48 14.05 7.52
C ILE A 5 3.66 13.19 8.00
N ASN A 6 3.70 12.88 9.29
CA ASN A 6 4.77 12.09 9.89
C ASN A 6 4.16 10.76 10.37
N LEU A 7 4.46 9.66 9.67
CA LEU A 7 3.99 8.32 10.06
C LEU A 7 4.84 7.77 11.19
N SER A 8 4.17 7.19 12.17
CA SER A 8 4.75 6.18 13.04
C SER A 8 3.90 4.92 12.85
N LEU A 9 4.45 3.91 12.17
CA LEU A 9 3.79 2.61 12.00
C LEU A 9 3.68 1.92 13.36
N VAL A 10 2.45 1.62 13.79
CA VAL A 10 2.21 0.68 14.89
C VAL A 10 1.43 -0.49 14.32
N ARG A 11 2.07 -1.66 14.29
CA ARG A 11 1.49 -2.92 13.83
C ARG A 11 0.53 -3.42 14.91
N MET A 12 -0.74 -3.63 14.57
CA MET A 12 -1.72 -4.22 15.50
C MET A 12 -2.52 -5.35 14.84
N PRO A 13 -2.76 -6.47 15.54
CA PRO A 13 -3.67 -7.51 15.08
C PRO A 13 -5.11 -6.95 15.02
N PHE A 14 -5.82 -7.19 13.92
CA PHE A 14 -7.19 -6.73 13.74
C PHE A 14 -8.17 -7.54 14.61
N TRP A 15 -8.73 -6.91 15.65
CA TRP A 15 -9.62 -7.56 16.63
C TRP A 15 -10.90 -8.21 16.05
N GLY A 16 -11.27 -7.92 14.80
CA GLY A 16 -12.45 -8.51 14.12
C GLY A 16 -12.15 -9.59 13.07
N CYS A 17 -10.87 -9.86 12.78
CA CYS A 17 -10.40 -10.85 11.81
C CYS A 17 -8.94 -11.18 12.19
N PRO A 18 -8.70 -12.28 12.92
CA PRO A 18 -7.39 -12.60 13.48
C PRO A 18 -6.26 -12.72 12.46
N SER A 19 -6.61 -12.94 11.19
CA SER A 19 -5.63 -13.05 10.12
C SER A 19 -5.14 -11.71 9.60
N LEU A 20 -5.88 -10.60 9.76
CA LEU A 20 -5.57 -9.31 9.13
C LEU A 20 -4.69 -8.42 10.04
N SER A 21 -3.58 -7.93 9.51
CA SER A 21 -2.77 -6.87 10.15
C SER A 21 -3.20 -5.50 9.63
N ALA A 22 -3.24 -4.52 10.54
CA ALA A 22 -3.39 -3.11 10.17
C ALA A 22 -2.08 -2.37 10.47
N LYS A 23 -1.57 -1.64 9.48
CA LYS A 23 -0.60 -0.57 9.67
C LYS A 23 -1.36 0.68 10.10
N LEU A 24 -0.98 1.29 11.22
CA LEU A 24 -1.70 2.43 11.75
C LEU A 24 -1.10 3.74 11.22
N VAL A 25 -1.83 4.49 10.39
CA VAL A 25 -1.37 5.77 9.84
C VAL A 25 -1.70 6.88 10.83
N LEU A 26 -0.69 7.32 11.59
CA LEU A 26 -0.82 8.47 12.47
C LEU A 26 -0.85 9.77 11.64
N LEU A 27 -2.05 10.32 11.44
CA LEU A 27 -2.21 11.68 10.92
C LEU A 27 -1.81 12.68 12.01
N ARG A 28 -0.52 13.00 12.09
CA ARG A 28 -0.02 14.00 13.04
C ARG A 28 -0.41 15.40 12.54
N ARG A 29 -1.30 16.09 13.26
CA ARG A 29 -1.45 17.56 13.14
C ARG A 29 -0.46 18.21 14.11
N GLY A 30 0.62 18.81 13.59
CA GLY A 30 1.55 19.60 14.40
C GLY A 30 2.85 19.96 13.68
N SER A 31 3.35 21.18 13.92
CA SER A 31 4.66 21.66 13.45
C SER A 31 5.82 20.88 14.07
N VAL A 32 6.86 20.61 13.27
CA VAL A 32 8.06 19.82 13.62
C VAL A 32 8.91 20.41 14.76
N THR A 33 8.55 21.56 15.32
CA THR A 33 9.41 22.36 16.20
C THR A 33 9.01 22.41 17.69
N SER A 34 8.06 21.63 18.20
CA SER A 34 7.73 21.67 19.63
C SER A 34 7.75 20.30 20.34
N PRO A 35 8.49 20.14 21.45
CA PRO A 35 8.35 19.02 22.37
C PRO A 35 7.12 19.27 23.25
N THR A 36 5.94 19.27 22.65
CA THR A 36 4.68 19.47 23.38
C THR A 36 3.99 18.12 23.52
N TRP A 37 3.80 17.70 24.76
CA TRP A 37 2.80 16.69 25.13
C TRP A 37 1.46 17.12 24.55
N ASN A 38 1.02 16.46 23.48
CA ASN A 38 -0.29 16.72 22.90
C ASN A 38 -1.36 16.32 23.92
N SER A 39 -2.11 17.29 24.43
CA SER A 39 -3.26 17.06 25.31
C SER A 39 -4.45 16.44 24.57
N GLU A 40 -4.45 16.52 23.24
CA GLU A 40 -5.46 15.88 22.38
C GLU A 40 -4.93 14.57 21.77
N VAL A 41 -5.58 13.47 22.15
CA VAL A 41 -5.33 12.16 21.56
C VAL A 41 -6.05 12.08 20.21
N ILE A 42 -5.28 12.02 19.12
CA ILE A 42 -5.81 11.81 17.78
C ILE A 42 -5.77 10.31 17.47
N LEU A 43 -6.93 9.71 17.19
CA LEU A 43 -6.96 8.34 16.70
C LEU A 43 -6.54 8.31 15.22
N PRO A 44 -5.63 7.40 14.86
CA PRO A 44 -5.10 7.28 13.50
C PRO A 44 -6.09 6.66 12.51
N VAL A 45 -5.82 6.85 11.23
CA VAL A 45 -6.51 6.10 10.16
C VAL A 45 -5.82 4.75 10.03
N PRO A 46 -6.54 3.63 10.13
CA PRO A 46 -5.94 2.32 9.86
C PRO A 46 -5.71 2.13 8.36
N ALA A 47 -4.49 1.78 7.97
CA ALA A 47 -4.16 1.22 6.67
C ALA A 47 -4.19 -0.32 6.78
N PHE A 48 -5.13 -0.95 6.10
CA PHE A 48 -5.25 -2.41 6.13
C PHE A 48 -4.51 -2.98 4.93
N ASN A 49 -3.48 -3.79 5.17
CA ASN A 49 -2.83 -4.57 4.12
C ASN A 49 -3.79 -5.69 3.68
N VAL A 50 -4.34 -5.58 2.47
CA VAL A 50 -5.41 -6.47 2.00
C VAL A 50 -5.02 -7.34 0.80
N ILE A 51 -3.97 -6.97 0.08
CA ILE A 51 -3.31 -7.81 -0.92
C ILE A 51 -1.81 -7.76 -0.64
N SER A 52 -1.20 -8.92 -0.51
CA SER A 52 0.23 -9.07 -0.27
C SER A 52 0.92 -9.61 -1.53
N GLY A 53 2.06 -9.02 -1.87
CA GLY A 53 2.96 -9.42 -2.94
C GLY A 53 4.39 -9.46 -2.43
N GLY A 54 5.36 -9.15 -3.29
CA GLY A 54 6.77 -9.03 -2.92
C GLY A 54 7.33 -10.24 -2.17
N SER A 55 8.35 -10.01 -1.34
CA SER A 55 9.01 -11.07 -0.60
C SER A 55 8.12 -11.75 0.46
N HIS A 56 6.96 -11.17 0.78
CA HIS A 56 5.98 -11.70 1.75
C HIS A 56 5.13 -12.87 1.22
N THR A 57 5.16 -13.16 -0.09
CA THR A 57 4.28 -14.17 -0.70
C THR A 57 4.91 -14.88 -1.89
N GLY A 58 4.51 -16.13 -2.12
CA GLY A 58 4.93 -16.94 -3.27
C GLY A 58 4.23 -16.64 -4.59
N ASN A 59 3.44 -15.55 -4.68
CA ASN A 59 2.85 -15.11 -5.95
C ASN A 59 3.88 -14.36 -6.81
N LYS A 60 3.51 -13.95 -8.02
CA LYS A 60 4.40 -13.20 -8.93
C LYS A 60 4.37 -11.68 -8.75
N LEU A 61 3.51 -11.17 -7.87
CA LEU A 61 3.33 -9.74 -7.68
C LEU A 61 4.61 -9.14 -7.09
N ALA A 62 5.16 -8.13 -7.75
CA ALA A 62 6.42 -7.51 -7.29
C ALA A 62 6.22 -6.59 -6.09
N MET A 63 5.21 -5.72 -6.12
CA MET A 63 4.95 -4.78 -5.03
C MET A 63 4.43 -5.49 -3.78
N GLN A 64 4.91 -5.07 -2.62
CA GLN A 64 4.78 -5.82 -1.37
C GLN A 64 3.39 -5.74 -0.74
N GLU A 65 2.79 -4.55 -0.67
CA GLU A 65 1.50 -4.35 0.00
C GLU A 65 0.59 -3.41 -0.79
N PHE A 66 -0.67 -3.81 -0.88
CA PHE A 66 -1.75 -2.94 -1.34
C PHE A 66 -2.72 -2.75 -0.19
N MET A 67 -2.80 -1.52 0.28
CA MET A 67 -3.53 -1.13 1.48
C MET A 67 -4.79 -0.36 1.15
N ILE A 68 -5.82 -0.52 1.99
CA ILE A 68 -7.00 0.34 1.99
C ILE A 68 -7.02 1.22 3.25
N LEU A 69 -7.36 2.50 3.06
CA LEU A 69 -7.41 3.51 4.11
C LEU A 69 -8.82 4.13 4.11
N PRO A 70 -9.66 3.86 5.12
CA PRO A 70 -11.03 4.38 5.21
C PRO A 70 -11.04 5.82 5.76
N VAL A 71 -10.43 6.76 5.04
CA VAL A 71 -10.28 8.17 5.45
C VAL A 71 -11.62 8.90 5.60
N GLY A 72 -12.68 8.44 4.93
CA GLY A 72 -14.03 9.00 5.03
C GLY A 72 -14.84 8.49 6.23
N ALA A 73 -14.25 7.70 7.13
CA ALA A 73 -14.91 7.18 8.32
C ALA A 73 -15.04 8.25 9.41
N ALA A 74 -16.22 8.36 10.04
CA ALA A 74 -16.44 9.36 11.10
C ALA A 74 -15.72 9.05 12.42
N ASN A 75 -15.20 7.83 12.61
CA ASN A 75 -14.41 7.43 13.77
C ASN A 75 -13.70 6.09 13.49
N PHE A 76 -12.74 5.75 14.36
CA PHE A 76 -11.94 4.53 14.26
C PHE A 76 -12.79 3.25 14.19
N ARG A 77 -13.86 3.15 14.99
CA ARG A 77 -14.76 1.98 14.95
C ARG A 77 -15.43 1.81 13.58
N LYS A 78 -15.88 2.90 12.96
CA LYS A 78 -16.43 2.88 11.60
C LYS A 78 -15.36 2.55 10.56
N ALA A 79 -14.15 3.08 10.71
CA ALA A 79 -13.01 2.73 9.85
C ALA A 79 -12.73 1.23 9.85
N MET A 80 -12.69 0.61 11.04
CA MET A 80 -12.50 -0.84 11.19
C MET A 80 -13.62 -1.66 10.51
N ARG A 81 -14.88 -1.22 10.63
CA ARG A 81 -16.02 -1.88 9.96
C ARG A 81 -15.95 -1.75 8.44
N ILE A 82 -15.54 -0.60 7.92
CA ILE A 82 -15.34 -0.38 6.48
C ILE A 82 -14.22 -1.29 5.98
N GLY A 83 -13.05 -1.28 6.65
CA GLY A 83 -11.91 -2.13 6.31
C GLY A 83 -12.27 -3.61 6.23
N ALA A 84 -12.92 -4.15 7.26
CA ALA A 84 -13.38 -5.55 7.25
C ALA A 84 -14.40 -5.84 6.14
N GLY A 85 -15.34 -4.91 5.89
CA GLY A 85 -16.33 -5.07 4.83
C GLY A 85 -15.69 -5.15 3.45
N VAL A 86 -14.72 -4.28 3.16
CA VAL A 86 -13.95 -4.33 1.90
C VAL A 86 -13.11 -5.61 1.81
N TYR A 87 -12.44 -6.00 2.90
CA TYR A 87 -11.63 -7.22 2.94
C TYR A 87 -12.44 -8.49 2.66
N HIS A 88 -13.63 -8.64 3.24
CA HIS A 88 -14.49 -9.80 2.96
C HIS A 88 -15.02 -9.81 1.52
N ASN A 89 -15.41 -8.65 0.98
CA ASN A 89 -15.81 -8.56 -0.43
C ASN A 89 -14.64 -8.88 -1.37
N LEU A 90 -13.43 -8.42 -1.04
CA LEU A 90 -12.22 -8.74 -1.79
C LEU A 90 -11.94 -10.24 -1.79
N LYS A 91 -12.10 -10.91 -0.65
CA LYS A 91 -11.98 -12.38 -0.55
C LYS A 91 -12.88 -13.09 -1.55
N ASP A 92 -14.14 -12.69 -1.62
CA ASP A 92 -15.13 -13.32 -2.49
C ASP A 92 -14.80 -13.08 -3.97
N ILE A 93 -14.38 -11.85 -4.32
CA ILE A 93 -13.94 -11.50 -5.68
C ILE A 93 -12.71 -12.33 -6.09
N ILE A 94 -11.71 -12.44 -5.21
CA ILE A 94 -10.51 -13.24 -5.48
C ILE A 94 -10.86 -14.71 -5.67
N LYS A 95 -11.73 -15.27 -4.83
CA LYS A 95 -12.20 -16.66 -4.96
C LYS A 95 -12.93 -16.90 -6.27
N GLU A 96 -13.76 -15.96 -6.69
CA GLU A 96 -14.53 -16.03 -7.93
C GLU A 96 -13.61 -15.97 -9.16
N LYS A 97 -12.62 -15.08 -9.15
CA LYS A 97 -11.75 -14.83 -10.31
C LYS A 97 -10.58 -15.80 -10.44
N TYR A 98 -9.97 -16.21 -9.33
CA TYR A 98 -8.73 -17.00 -9.32
C TYR A 98 -8.87 -18.35 -8.62
N GLY A 99 -10.07 -18.70 -8.15
CA GLY A 99 -10.35 -19.95 -7.45
C GLY A 99 -10.11 -19.88 -5.94
N LYS A 100 -10.54 -20.93 -5.23
CA LYS A 100 -10.56 -20.97 -3.76
C LYS A 100 -9.16 -20.83 -3.14
N ASP A 101 -8.15 -21.40 -3.79
CA ASP A 101 -6.78 -21.46 -3.29
C ASP A 101 -6.07 -20.10 -3.36
N ALA A 102 -6.57 -19.17 -4.19
CA ALA A 102 -6.05 -17.80 -4.28
C ALA A 102 -6.47 -16.91 -3.11
N SER A 103 -7.34 -17.40 -2.21
CA SER A 103 -7.78 -16.67 -1.01
C SER A 103 -6.98 -16.99 0.26
N ASN A 104 -5.85 -17.68 0.09
CA ASN A 104 -4.85 -17.83 1.14
C ASN A 104 -4.27 -16.46 1.52
N VAL A 105 -3.92 -16.32 2.79
CA VAL A 105 -3.38 -15.08 3.35
C VAL A 105 -1.86 -15.17 3.45
N GLY A 106 -1.18 -14.06 3.16
CA GLY A 106 0.25 -13.90 3.45
C GLY A 106 0.51 -13.60 4.92
N ASP A 107 1.77 -13.32 5.25
CA ASP A 107 2.26 -13.13 6.62
C ASP A 107 1.55 -11.99 7.38
N GLU A 108 1.00 -11.04 6.66
CA GLU A 108 0.30 -9.88 7.21
C GLU A 108 -1.23 -9.95 7.09
N GLY A 109 -1.77 -11.05 6.57
CA GLY A 109 -3.21 -11.22 6.43
C GLY A 109 -3.83 -10.73 5.14
N GLY A 110 -3.07 -10.02 4.30
CA GLY A 110 -3.47 -9.71 2.94
C GLY A 110 -3.61 -10.99 2.12
N PHE A 111 -4.52 -10.99 1.15
CA PHE A 111 -4.65 -12.11 0.23
C PHE A 111 -3.45 -12.17 -0.72
N ALA A 112 -3.05 -13.37 -1.11
CA ALA A 112 -1.95 -13.60 -2.04
C ALA A 112 -2.45 -14.18 -3.37
N PRO A 113 -3.27 -13.45 -4.15
CA PRO A 113 -3.71 -13.94 -5.46
C PRO A 113 -2.50 -14.12 -6.39
N ASN A 114 -2.58 -15.10 -7.29
CA ASN A 114 -1.52 -15.36 -8.26
C ASN A 114 -1.61 -14.40 -9.45
N ILE A 115 -1.36 -13.11 -9.19
CA ILE A 115 -1.32 -12.04 -10.17
C ILE A 115 0.12 -11.58 -10.38
N LEU A 116 0.44 -11.14 -11.60
CA LEU A 116 1.73 -10.57 -11.97
C LEU A 116 1.65 -9.04 -12.01
N GLU A 117 0.60 -8.51 -12.64
CA GLU A 117 0.45 -7.08 -12.90
C GLU A 117 -0.01 -6.32 -11.65
N ASN A 118 0.77 -5.34 -11.20
CA ASN A 118 0.42 -4.49 -10.05
C ASN A 118 -0.90 -3.73 -10.25
N LYS A 119 -1.20 -3.37 -11.51
CA LYS A 119 -2.48 -2.75 -11.90
C LYS A 119 -3.68 -3.65 -11.58
N GLU A 120 -3.53 -4.96 -11.72
CA GLU A 120 -4.59 -5.92 -11.40
C GLU A 120 -4.92 -5.93 -9.90
N GLY A 121 -3.91 -5.76 -9.04
CA GLY A 121 -4.11 -5.56 -7.60
C GLY A 121 -4.96 -4.32 -7.30
N LEU A 122 -4.66 -3.20 -7.94
CA LEU A 122 -5.43 -1.96 -7.80
C LEU A 122 -6.87 -2.08 -8.32
N GLU A 123 -7.09 -2.78 -9.44
CA GLU A 123 -8.43 -3.04 -9.96
C GLU A 123 -9.26 -3.94 -9.03
N LEU A 124 -8.64 -4.94 -8.40
CA LEU A 124 -9.32 -5.76 -7.39
C LEU A 124 -9.77 -4.90 -6.21
N LEU A 125 -8.93 -3.98 -5.73
CA LEU A 125 -9.30 -3.06 -4.64
C LEU A 125 -10.42 -2.10 -5.04
N LYS A 126 -10.36 -1.53 -6.24
CA LYS A 126 -11.42 -0.67 -6.78
C LYS A 126 -12.75 -1.43 -6.89
N THR A 127 -12.72 -2.67 -7.36
CA THR A 127 -13.90 -3.52 -7.46
C THR A 127 -14.45 -3.88 -6.08
N ALA A 128 -13.59 -4.25 -5.13
CA ALA A 128 -13.99 -4.61 -3.77
C ALA A 128 -14.58 -3.43 -2.99
N THR A 129 -13.97 -2.25 -3.10
CA THR A 129 -14.46 -1.00 -2.48
C THR A 129 -15.80 -0.57 -3.07
N GLY A 130 -15.97 -0.70 -4.39
CA GLY A 130 -17.25 -0.48 -5.07
C GLY A 130 -18.34 -1.45 -4.62
N LYS A 131 -18.04 -2.76 -4.60
CA LYS A 131 -18.98 -3.81 -4.15
C LYS A 131 -19.41 -3.62 -2.69
N ALA A 132 -18.50 -3.15 -1.84
CA ALA A 132 -18.79 -2.84 -0.45
C ALA A 132 -19.55 -1.52 -0.23
N GLY A 133 -19.73 -0.68 -1.27
CA GLY A 133 -20.43 0.60 -1.19
C GLY A 133 -19.63 1.72 -0.51
N TYR A 134 -18.29 1.67 -0.59
CA TYR A 134 -17.40 2.60 0.11
C TYR A 134 -16.41 3.35 -0.81
N THR A 135 -16.70 3.46 -2.10
CA THR A 135 -15.83 4.15 -3.09
C THR A 135 -15.40 5.55 -2.65
N ASP A 136 -16.31 6.37 -2.12
CA ASP A 136 -16.00 7.75 -1.70
C ASP A 136 -15.39 7.85 -0.29
N LYS A 137 -15.19 6.72 0.39
CA LYS A 137 -14.72 6.68 1.79
C LYS A 137 -13.38 6.01 1.96
N VAL A 138 -12.91 5.29 0.94
CA VAL A 138 -11.69 4.50 0.97
C VAL A 138 -10.74 4.98 -0.10
N VAL A 139 -9.51 5.24 0.31
CA VAL A 139 -8.37 5.53 -0.57
C VAL A 139 -7.35 4.39 -0.44
N ILE A 140 -6.37 4.37 -1.34
CA ILE A 140 -5.38 3.29 -1.44
C ILE A 140 -4.01 3.79 -0.99
N GLY A 141 -3.31 2.95 -0.25
CA GLY A 141 -1.89 3.09 0.05
C GLY A 141 -1.13 1.90 -0.56
N MET A 142 0.14 2.10 -0.89
CA MET A 142 0.99 1.04 -1.43
C MET A 142 2.31 1.02 -0.67
N ASP A 143 2.82 -0.16 -0.37
CA ASP A 143 4.22 -0.39 -0.01
C ASP A 143 4.85 -1.19 -1.14
N VAL A 144 5.79 -0.57 -1.82
CA VAL A 144 6.41 -1.13 -3.01
C VAL A 144 7.60 -2.00 -2.62
N ALA A 145 8.36 -1.63 -1.58
CA ALA A 145 9.64 -2.24 -1.22
C ALA A 145 10.59 -2.37 -2.43
N ALA A 146 10.80 -1.28 -3.17
CA ALA A 146 11.47 -1.32 -4.48
C ALA A 146 12.91 -1.86 -4.44
N SER A 147 13.60 -1.72 -3.31
CA SER A 147 14.94 -2.27 -3.08
C SER A 147 14.99 -3.79 -3.29
N GLU A 148 13.91 -4.53 -3.00
CA GLU A 148 13.85 -6.00 -3.15
C GLU A 148 14.03 -6.44 -4.61
N PHE A 149 13.58 -5.61 -5.55
CA PHE A 149 13.63 -5.86 -6.97
C PHE A 149 14.50 -4.87 -7.75
N TYR A 150 15.34 -4.10 -7.05
CA TYR A 150 16.35 -3.27 -7.68
C TYR A 150 17.51 -4.13 -8.22
N ARG A 151 17.88 -3.91 -9.48
CA ARG A 151 18.91 -4.66 -10.21
C ARG A 151 19.72 -3.71 -11.07
N SER A 152 20.99 -3.50 -10.72
CA SER A 152 21.98 -2.78 -11.55
C SER A 152 21.50 -1.41 -12.07
N GLY A 153 20.91 -0.56 -11.22
CA GLY A 153 20.42 0.77 -11.64
C GLY A 153 19.03 0.78 -12.25
N LYS A 154 18.34 -0.36 -12.26
CA LYS A 154 17.00 -0.56 -12.82
C LYS A 154 16.14 -1.41 -11.87
N TYR A 155 14.89 -1.65 -12.24
CA TYR A 155 13.92 -2.39 -11.43
C TYR A 155 13.32 -3.56 -12.21
N ASP A 156 13.21 -4.71 -11.55
CA ASP A 156 12.64 -5.93 -12.13
C ASP A 156 11.27 -6.26 -11.52
N LEU A 157 10.19 -5.88 -12.20
CA LEU A 157 8.83 -6.15 -11.73
C LEU A 157 8.41 -7.63 -11.80
N ASP A 158 9.28 -8.53 -12.23
CA ASP A 158 9.07 -9.98 -12.22
C ASP A 158 10.26 -10.72 -11.58
N PHE A 159 10.91 -10.09 -10.59
CA PHE A 159 12.14 -10.57 -9.91
C PHE A 159 12.08 -11.98 -9.30
N LYS A 160 10.87 -12.53 -9.15
CA LYS A 160 10.63 -13.88 -8.63
C LYS A 160 10.72 -14.96 -9.71
N CYS A 161 10.65 -14.58 -10.98
CA CYS A 161 10.95 -15.44 -12.11
C CYS A 161 12.46 -15.37 -12.44
N PRO A 162 13.01 -16.36 -13.18
CA PRO A 162 14.43 -16.36 -13.58
C PRO A 162 14.87 -15.02 -14.13
N ASP A 163 16.08 -14.60 -13.76
CA ASP A 163 16.59 -13.27 -14.03
C ASP A 163 16.68 -13.00 -15.54
N ASP A 164 16.12 -11.86 -15.96
CA ASP A 164 16.14 -11.39 -17.34
C ASP A 164 16.36 -9.87 -17.38
N PRO A 165 17.57 -9.40 -17.71
CA PRO A 165 17.87 -7.97 -17.78
C PRO A 165 17.07 -7.19 -18.83
N SER A 166 16.42 -7.87 -19.79
CA SER A 166 15.65 -7.21 -20.85
C SER A 166 14.29 -6.67 -20.38
N ARG A 167 13.73 -7.23 -19.30
CA ARG A 167 12.48 -6.77 -18.67
C ARG A 167 12.68 -5.64 -17.66
N TYR A 168 13.93 -5.30 -17.33
CA TYR A 168 14.21 -4.27 -16.34
C TYR A 168 13.79 -2.89 -16.83
N ILE A 169 13.06 -2.17 -15.98
CA ILE A 169 12.62 -0.80 -16.25
C ILE A 169 13.50 0.22 -15.52
N SER A 170 13.67 1.39 -16.13
CA SER A 170 14.43 2.49 -15.53
C SER A 170 13.68 3.13 -14.35
N PRO A 171 14.37 3.88 -13.47
CA PRO A 171 13.73 4.63 -12.40
C PRO A 171 12.64 5.60 -12.92
N ASP A 172 12.89 6.27 -14.06
CA ASP A 172 11.91 7.16 -14.68
C ASP A 172 10.66 6.40 -15.19
N GLN A 173 10.86 5.21 -15.79
CA GLN A 173 9.74 4.36 -16.23
C GLN A 173 8.90 3.87 -15.04
N LEU A 174 9.55 3.53 -13.93
CA LEU A 174 8.87 3.15 -12.69
C LEU A 174 8.10 4.34 -12.09
N ALA A 175 8.69 5.53 -12.09
CA ALA A 175 8.01 6.77 -11.67
C ALA A 175 6.76 7.07 -12.51
N ASP A 176 6.84 6.87 -13.82
CA ASP A 176 5.70 7.06 -14.73
C ASP A 176 4.62 5.99 -14.52
N LEU A 177 5.01 4.75 -14.19
CA LEU A 177 4.09 3.70 -13.78
C LEU A 177 3.31 4.13 -12.52
N TYR A 178 3.99 4.65 -11.49
CA TYR A 178 3.30 5.14 -10.29
C TYR A 178 2.37 6.31 -10.58
N LYS A 179 2.78 7.26 -11.43
CA LYS A 179 1.91 8.36 -11.85
C LYS A 179 0.66 7.85 -12.57
N SER A 180 0.78 6.78 -13.35
CA SER A 180 -0.40 6.14 -13.95
C SER A 180 -1.35 5.57 -12.89
N PHE A 181 -0.82 5.01 -11.81
CA PHE A 181 -1.63 4.50 -10.70
C PHE A 181 -2.33 5.63 -9.95
N ILE A 182 -1.62 6.71 -9.65
CA ILE A 182 -2.17 7.90 -8.98
C ILE A 182 -3.28 8.55 -9.81
N LYS A 183 -3.15 8.51 -11.14
CA LYS A 183 -4.15 9.06 -12.07
C LYS A 183 -5.40 8.19 -12.16
N ASP A 184 -5.24 6.87 -12.22
CA ASP A 184 -6.33 5.94 -12.54
C ASP A 184 -7.06 5.41 -11.28
N TYR A 185 -6.42 5.50 -10.10
CA TYR A 185 -6.91 4.97 -8.83
C TYR A 185 -6.76 5.99 -7.69
N PRO A 186 -7.54 5.89 -6.60
CA PRO A 186 -7.45 6.81 -5.46
C PRO A 186 -6.24 6.50 -4.57
N VAL A 187 -5.03 6.41 -5.14
CA VAL A 187 -3.77 6.21 -4.43
C VAL A 187 -3.36 7.53 -3.79
N VAL A 188 -3.16 7.53 -2.47
CA VAL A 188 -2.78 8.72 -1.71
C VAL A 188 -1.44 8.60 -1.00
N SER A 189 -0.89 7.39 -0.92
CA SER A 189 0.39 7.12 -0.27
C SER A 189 1.14 6.00 -0.99
N ILE A 190 2.43 6.21 -1.26
CA ILE A 190 3.35 5.19 -1.74
C ILE A 190 4.58 5.16 -0.82
N GLU A 191 4.86 4.00 -0.25
CA GLU A 191 5.99 3.68 0.61
C GLU A 191 7.08 2.94 -0.19
N ASP A 192 8.33 3.32 0.05
CA ASP A 192 9.54 2.81 -0.60
C ASP A 192 9.46 2.62 -2.13
N PRO A 193 9.07 3.67 -2.90
CA PRO A 193 8.92 3.60 -4.36
C PRO A 193 10.21 3.36 -5.14
N PHE A 194 11.38 3.63 -4.57
CA PHE A 194 12.67 3.43 -5.23
C PHE A 194 13.66 2.81 -4.25
N ASP A 195 14.79 2.34 -4.78
CA ASP A 195 15.90 1.84 -3.97
C ASP A 195 16.35 2.88 -2.94
N GLN A 196 16.78 2.40 -1.77
CA GLN A 196 17.19 3.23 -0.63
C GLN A 196 18.34 4.20 -0.95
N ASP A 197 19.17 3.90 -1.95
CA ASP A 197 20.29 4.75 -2.34
C ASP A 197 19.95 5.66 -3.55
N ASP A 198 18.77 5.50 -4.18
CA ASP A 198 18.32 6.26 -5.37
C ASP A 198 17.69 7.63 -5.02
N TRP A 199 18.38 8.40 -4.19
CA TRP A 199 17.91 9.71 -3.68
C TRP A 199 17.51 10.69 -4.78
N GLY A 200 18.19 10.63 -5.93
CA GLY A 200 17.90 11.49 -7.07
C GLY A 200 16.51 11.24 -7.64
N THR A 201 16.11 9.98 -7.78
CA THR A 201 14.77 9.62 -8.27
C THR A 201 13.71 9.89 -7.21
N TRP A 202 13.99 9.57 -5.94
CA TRP A 202 13.11 9.89 -4.81
C TRP A 202 12.70 11.35 -4.77
N GLN A 203 13.66 12.28 -4.87
CA GLN A 203 13.39 13.72 -4.85
C GLN A 203 12.53 14.17 -6.04
N LYS A 204 12.87 13.73 -7.25
CA LYS A 204 12.11 14.08 -8.46
C LYS A 204 10.68 13.56 -8.41
N PHE A 205 10.50 12.31 -7.96
CA PHE A 205 9.18 11.72 -7.84
C PHE A 205 8.36 12.42 -6.76
N THR A 206 8.92 12.60 -5.56
CA THR A 206 8.23 13.29 -4.45
C THR A 206 7.78 14.69 -4.84
N ALA A 207 8.61 15.44 -5.57
CA ALA A 207 8.27 16.78 -6.05
C ALA A 207 7.16 16.80 -7.11
N SER A 208 6.89 15.69 -7.82
CA SER A 208 5.93 15.62 -8.92
C SER A 208 4.71 14.73 -8.67
N ALA A 209 4.75 13.85 -7.67
CA ALA A 209 3.71 12.84 -7.43
C ALA A 209 2.40 13.42 -6.90
N GLY A 210 2.45 14.54 -6.15
CA GLY A 210 1.26 15.20 -5.59
C GLY A 210 0.51 14.37 -4.54
N ILE A 211 1.13 13.31 -4.04
CA ILE A 211 0.62 12.42 -2.99
C ILE A 211 1.64 12.27 -1.88
N GLN A 212 1.29 11.54 -0.83
CA GLN A 212 2.24 11.20 0.21
C GLN A 212 3.27 10.18 -0.30
N VAL A 213 4.55 10.46 -0.09
CA VAL A 213 5.65 9.53 -0.33
C VAL A 213 6.31 9.23 1.02
N VAL A 214 6.44 7.95 1.35
CA VAL A 214 6.93 7.48 2.66
C VAL A 214 8.22 6.71 2.45
N GLU A 215 9.19 7.00 3.30
CA GLU A 215 10.43 6.21 3.43
C GLU A 215 10.40 5.57 4.82
N ILE A 216 10.55 4.25 4.89
CA ILE A 216 10.87 3.60 6.16
C ILE A 216 12.39 3.56 6.27
N ALA A 217 12.94 4.44 7.11
CA ALA A 217 14.31 4.29 7.55
C ALA A 217 14.43 2.95 8.29
N VAL A 218 15.04 1.95 7.65
CA VAL A 218 15.42 0.70 8.29
C VAL A 218 16.52 1.06 9.30
N SER A 219 16.12 1.26 10.57
CA SER A 219 17.05 1.51 11.68
C SER A 219 17.62 0.22 12.22
#